data_AF-G2T548-F1
#
_entry.id   AF-G2T548-F1
#
_cell.length_a   1.000
_cell.length_b   1.000
_cell.length_c   1.000
_cell.angle_alpha   90.00
_cell.angle_beta   90.00
_cell.angle_gamma   90.00
#
_symmetry.space_group_name_H-M   'P 1'
#
loop_
_entity.id
_entity.type
_entity.pdbx_description
1 polymer ?
#
loop_
_entity_poly.entity_id
_entity_poly.type
_entity_poly.pdbx_seq_one_letter_code
_entity_poly.pdbx_strand_id
1 'polypeptide(L)'
;MGLNIDRADMAHWTILCAERYLSVFYDYLHERIYDYHVLQADETPVLVSKENRTEGSKHYMWVYRTDKMYLDKQIVLYEYQPSRNASHPRAFLKDFKGVCVTDGYQAYHTIEKEREDLRIAGCWSHARRRFDEAVKALPKDRRKSSLAYLALKQIQAIYREENKLASMTIEERLKHCQLTVKPLVDAYFTWIK
;
A
#
# COMPACT_ATOMS: atom_id res chain seq x y z
N MET A 1 -48.10 -0.08 -3.36
CA MET A 1 -47.60 0.99 -4.26
C MET A 1 -46.14 1.21 -3.94
N GLY A 2 -45.25 1.05 -4.91
CA GLY A 2 -43.83 1.42 -4.77
C GLY A 2 -43.61 2.83 -5.31
N LEU A 3 -42.76 3.61 -4.64
CA LEU A 3 -42.27 4.87 -5.17
C LEU A 3 -41.27 4.58 -6.29
N ASN A 4 -41.48 5.16 -7.48
CA ASN A 4 -40.54 5.04 -8.59
C ASN A 4 -39.47 6.12 -8.42
N ILE A 5 -38.24 5.71 -8.09
CA ILE A 5 -37.08 6.59 -7.95
C ILE A 5 -36.15 6.29 -9.13
N ASP A 6 -35.85 7.30 -9.95
CA ASP A 6 -34.96 7.11 -11.09
C ASP A 6 -33.50 6.93 -10.64
N ARG A 7 -32.70 6.26 -11.48
CA ARG A 7 -31.26 6.07 -11.27
C ARG A 7 -30.51 7.39 -11.14
N ALA A 8 -30.92 8.43 -11.88
CA ALA A 8 -30.30 9.75 -11.77
C ALA A 8 -30.49 10.35 -10.37
N ASP A 9 -31.69 10.25 -9.80
CA ASP A 9 -31.98 10.76 -8.46
C ASP A 9 -31.21 10.02 -7.38
N MET A 10 -31.15 8.68 -7.46
CA MET A 10 -30.36 7.87 -6.53
C MET A 10 -28.86 8.21 -6.59
N ALA A 11 -28.31 8.39 -7.79
CA ALA A 11 -26.92 8.79 -7.97
C ALA A 11 -26.67 10.19 -7.39
N HIS A 12 -27.55 11.15 -7.70
CA HIS A 12 -27.45 12.51 -7.18
C HIS A 12 -27.49 12.56 -5.65
N TRP A 13 -28.42 11.84 -5.02
CA TRP A 13 -28.49 11.77 -3.56
C TRP A 13 -27.27 11.11 -2.92
N THR A 14 -26.71 10.10 -3.58
CA THR A 14 -25.46 9.45 -3.12
C THR A 14 -24.30 10.44 -3.14
N ILE A 15 -24.17 11.20 -4.23
CA ILE A 15 -23.15 12.25 -4.37
C ILE A 15 -23.33 13.31 -3.29
N LEU A 16 -24.54 13.84 -3.13
CA LEU A 16 -24.82 14.85 -2.10
C LEU A 16 -24.54 14.34 -0.68
N CYS A 17 -24.84 13.08 -0.40
CA CYS A 17 -24.53 12.46 0.89
C CYS A 17 -23.02 12.42 1.12
N ALA A 18 -22.27 11.98 0.11
CA ALA A 18 -20.80 11.94 0.18
C ALA A 18 -20.20 13.33 0.37
N GLU A 19 -20.62 14.30 -0.46
CA GLU A 19 -20.09 15.67 -0.44
C GLU A 19 -20.43 16.44 0.83
N ARG A 20 -21.62 16.22 1.42
CA ARG A 20 -22.07 17.00 2.59
C ARG A 20 -21.65 16.40 3.92
N TYR A 21 -21.58 15.08 4.01
CA TYR A 21 -21.39 14.40 5.29
C TYR A 21 -20.11 13.57 5.34
N LEU A 22 -19.77 12.87 4.26
CA LEU A 22 -18.60 11.98 4.25
C LEU A 22 -17.29 12.73 3.98
N SER A 23 -17.32 13.84 3.22
CA SER A 23 -16.15 14.68 2.94
C SER A 23 -15.54 15.23 4.23
N VAL A 24 -16.35 15.78 5.13
CA VAL A 24 -15.91 16.32 6.43
C VAL A 24 -15.25 15.23 7.27
N PHE A 25 -15.80 14.01 7.24
CA PHE A 25 -15.22 12.88 7.93
C PHE A 25 -13.92 12.40 7.27
N TYR A 26 -13.86 12.39 5.93
CA TYR A 26 -12.66 12.06 5.17
C TYR A 26 -11.53 13.04 5.51
N ASP A 27 -11.79 14.34 5.46
CA ASP A 27 -10.80 15.38 5.74
C ASP A 27 -10.26 15.24 7.17
N TYR A 28 -11.16 15.03 8.14
CA TYR A 28 -10.76 14.77 9.53
C TYR A 28 -9.87 13.52 9.64
N LEU A 29 -10.24 12.42 8.99
CA LEU A 29 -9.42 11.20 9.00
C LEU A 29 -8.09 11.36 8.27
N HIS A 30 -8.04 12.15 7.19
CA HIS A 30 -6.81 12.45 6.47
C HIS A 30 -5.85 13.25 7.35
N GLU A 31 -6.34 14.19 8.14
CA GLU A 31 -5.49 14.85 9.12
C GLU A 31 -4.99 13.89 10.21
N ARG A 32 -5.85 12.99 10.71
CA ARG A 32 -5.49 12.02 11.77
C ARG A 32 -4.56 10.91 11.29
N ILE A 33 -4.59 10.58 10.00
CA ILE A 33 -3.70 9.53 9.46
C ILE A 33 -2.22 9.92 9.60
N TYR A 34 -1.91 11.22 9.65
CA TYR A 34 -0.53 11.71 9.83
C TYR A 34 -0.01 11.62 11.25
N ASP A 35 -0.87 11.37 12.24
CA ASP A 35 -0.43 11.16 13.63
C ASP A 35 0.33 9.82 13.79
N TYR A 36 0.27 8.95 12.78
CA TYR A 36 0.93 7.65 12.75
C TYR A 36 2.30 7.72 12.09
N HIS A 37 3.27 6.94 12.59
CA HIS A 37 4.63 6.92 12.03
C HIS A 37 4.77 6.04 10.78
N VAL A 38 3.88 5.05 10.60
CA VAL A 38 3.94 4.10 9.49
C VAL A 38 2.60 4.02 8.77
N LEU A 39 2.62 4.31 7.47
CA LEU A 39 1.49 4.16 6.56
C LEU A 39 1.78 3.13 5.48
N GLN A 40 0.72 2.62 4.86
CA GLN A 40 0.80 1.80 3.66
C GLN A 40 0.01 2.47 2.55
N ALA A 41 0.57 2.51 1.35
CA ALA A 41 -0.08 3.03 0.16
C ALA A 41 -0.02 2.01 -0.97
N ASP A 42 -1.12 1.87 -1.69
CA ASP A 42 -1.21 1.05 -2.90
C ASP A 42 -2.21 1.69 -3.88
N GLU A 43 -2.03 1.46 -5.17
CA GLU A 43 -2.93 1.99 -6.19
C GLU A 43 -3.41 0.89 -7.14
N THR A 44 -4.73 0.76 -7.25
CA THR A 44 -5.37 -0.24 -8.10
C THR A 44 -5.99 0.42 -9.31
N PRO A 45 -5.71 -0.05 -10.54
CA PRO A 45 -6.35 0.47 -11.73
C PRO A 45 -7.86 0.12 -11.73
N VAL A 46 -8.69 1.10 -12.07
CA VAL A 46 -10.14 0.95 -12.25
C VAL A 46 -10.54 1.41 -13.65
N LEU A 47 -11.53 0.74 -14.23
CA LEU A 47 -12.10 1.12 -15.53
C LEU A 47 -13.31 2.02 -15.29
N VAL A 48 -13.31 3.19 -15.93
CA VAL A 48 -14.37 4.19 -15.79
C VAL A 48 -15.04 4.38 -17.15
N SER A 49 -16.35 4.18 -17.19
CA SER A 49 -17.09 4.20 -18.45
C SER A 49 -17.17 5.58 -19.07
N LYS A 50 -17.31 6.65 -18.28
CA LYS A 50 -17.41 8.02 -18.79
C LYS A 50 -17.11 9.06 -17.71
N GLU A 51 -16.03 9.80 -17.89
CA GLU A 51 -15.73 11.03 -17.15
C GLU A 51 -15.06 12.00 -18.14
N ASN A 52 -15.51 13.26 -18.25
CA ASN A 52 -14.80 14.32 -18.99
C ASN A 52 -14.21 13.94 -20.37
N ARG A 53 -14.88 13.08 -21.15
CA ARG A 53 -14.45 12.54 -22.47
C ARG A 53 -13.35 11.46 -22.45
N THR A 54 -13.09 10.80 -21.32
CA THR A 54 -12.12 9.70 -21.18
C THR A 54 -12.81 8.32 -21.10
N GLU A 55 -13.78 8.04 -21.98
CA GLU A 55 -14.46 6.74 -22.01
C GLU A 55 -13.44 5.58 -22.12
N GLY A 56 -13.53 4.59 -21.23
CA GLY A 56 -12.65 3.41 -21.23
C GLY A 56 -11.21 3.67 -20.78
N SER A 57 -10.91 4.85 -20.22
CA SER A 57 -9.57 5.16 -19.70
C SER A 57 -9.30 4.46 -18.36
N LYS A 58 -8.02 4.17 -18.10
CA LYS A 58 -7.56 3.62 -16.81
C LYS A 58 -7.42 4.74 -15.80
N HIS A 59 -8.28 4.71 -14.79
CA HIS A 59 -8.20 5.56 -13.61
C HIS A 59 -7.65 4.72 -12.46
N TYR A 60 -7.42 5.31 -11.31
CA TYR A 60 -6.77 4.64 -10.19
C TYR A 60 -7.52 4.95 -8.90
N MET A 61 -7.66 3.92 -8.08
CA MET A 61 -8.08 4.07 -6.70
C MET A 61 -6.85 3.87 -5.83
N TRP A 62 -6.39 4.95 -5.21
CA TRP A 62 -5.39 4.88 -4.16
C TRP A 62 -6.03 4.44 -2.85
N VAL A 63 -5.29 3.65 -2.09
CA VAL A 63 -5.64 3.28 -0.73
C VAL A 63 -4.48 3.65 0.17
N TYR A 64 -4.74 4.52 1.14
CA TYR A 64 -3.81 4.83 2.22
C TYR A 64 -4.37 4.28 3.51
N ARG A 65 -3.53 3.58 4.28
CA ARG A 65 -3.97 3.01 5.55
C ARG A 65 -2.90 3.06 6.62
N THR A 66 -3.34 3.11 7.87
CA THR A 66 -2.46 2.89 9.02
C THR A 66 -2.00 1.43 9.06
N ASP A 67 -0.81 1.20 9.63
CA ASP A 67 -0.34 -0.17 9.87
C ASP A 67 -1.29 -0.95 10.78
N LYS A 68 -1.42 -2.26 10.54
CA LYS A 68 -2.34 -3.14 11.30
C LYS A 68 -2.02 -3.21 12.80
N MET A 69 -0.79 -2.85 13.19
CA MET A 69 -0.34 -2.88 14.57
C MET A 69 -0.84 -1.68 15.39
N TYR A 70 -1.39 -0.66 14.74
CA TYR A 70 -2.14 0.39 15.42
C TYR A 70 -3.55 -0.12 15.72
N LEU A 71 -3.74 -0.63 16.95
CA LEU A 71 -4.97 -1.30 17.37
C LEU A 71 -6.08 -0.35 17.81
N ASP A 72 -5.75 0.91 18.12
CA ASP A 72 -6.67 1.88 18.69
C ASP A 72 -7.57 2.53 17.62
N LYS A 73 -6.98 3.01 16.52
CA LYS A 73 -7.73 3.68 15.43
C LYS A 73 -7.13 3.29 14.08
N GLN A 74 -7.76 2.31 13.44
CA GLN A 74 -7.41 1.96 12.07
C GLN A 74 -8.09 2.94 11.11
N ILE A 75 -7.29 3.58 10.27
CA ILE A 75 -7.77 4.51 9.25
C ILE A 75 -7.45 3.91 7.89
N VAL A 76 -8.44 3.90 7.00
CA VAL A 76 -8.32 3.50 5.60
C VAL A 76 -9.01 4.56 4.76
N LEU A 77 -8.24 5.21 3.89
CA LEU A 77 -8.70 6.27 3.00
C LEU A 77 -8.55 5.83 1.56
N TYR A 78 -9.62 6.03 0.81
CA TYR A 78 -9.68 5.75 -0.62
C TYR A 78 -9.67 7.07 -1.37
N GLU A 79 -8.74 7.22 -2.31
CA GLU A 79 -8.64 8.42 -3.13
C GLU A 79 -8.71 8.05 -4.61
N TYR A 80 -9.78 8.50 -5.26
CA TYR A 80 -9.93 8.33 -6.70
C TYR A 80 -9.10 9.36 -7.47
N GLN A 81 -8.41 8.90 -8.50
CA GLN A 81 -7.55 9.75 -9.31
C GLN A 81 -7.59 9.37 -10.79
N PRO A 82 -7.61 10.34 -11.72
CA PRO A 82 -7.76 10.07 -13.16
C PRO A 82 -6.49 9.59 -13.86
N SER A 83 -5.36 9.53 -13.16
CA SER A 83 -4.06 9.14 -13.72
C SER A 83 -3.20 8.49 -12.65
N ARG A 84 -2.11 7.80 -13.03
CA ARG A 84 -1.14 7.27 -12.05
C ARG A 84 -0.04 8.28 -11.64
N ASN A 85 -0.23 9.57 -11.88
CA ASN A 85 0.85 10.56 -11.79
C ASN A 85 1.36 10.76 -10.35
N ALA A 86 2.66 11.08 -10.22
CA ALA A 86 3.30 11.35 -8.93
C ALA A 86 2.73 12.58 -8.19
N SER A 87 2.00 13.47 -8.89
CA SER A 87 1.31 14.60 -8.28
C SER A 87 0.30 14.17 -7.21
N HIS A 88 -0.31 13.00 -7.37
CA HIS A 88 -1.37 12.50 -6.49
C HIS A 88 -0.84 12.08 -5.13
N PRO A 89 0.09 11.12 -5.01
CA PRO A 89 0.72 10.81 -3.72
C PRO A 89 1.51 11.99 -3.16
N ARG A 90 2.02 12.90 -3.99
CA ARG A 90 2.66 14.15 -3.52
C ARG A 90 1.66 15.04 -2.78
N ALA A 91 0.47 15.23 -3.33
CA ALA A 91 -0.58 16.00 -2.68
C ALA A 91 -1.08 15.30 -1.41
N PHE A 92 -1.32 13.99 -1.48
CA PHE A 92 -1.83 13.22 -0.35
C PHE A 92 -0.83 13.12 0.81
N LEU A 93 0.49 13.05 0.56
CA LEU A 93 1.49 12.86 1.61
C LEU A 93 2.16 14.16 2.05
N LYS A 94 1.72 15.34 1.57
CA LYS A 94 2.43 16.62 1.70
C LYS A 94 2.93 16.95 3.12
N ASP A 95 2.15 16.63 4.15
CA ASP A 95 2.47 16.92 5.56
C ASP A 95 2.79 15.66 6.37
N PHE A 96 2.73 14.47 5.76
CA PHE A 96 3.03 13.20 6.42
C PHE A 96 4.52 13.08 6.75
N LYS A 97 4.85 12.66 7.98
CA LYS A 97 6.24 12.45 8.43
C LYS A 97 6.42 11.04 8.97
N GLY A 98 7.31 10.26 8.36
CA GLY A 98 7.54 8.87 8.76
C GLY A 98 7.79 7.95 7.58
N VAL A 99 7.38 6.69 7.72
CA VAL A 99 7.61 5.63 6.74
C VAL A 99 6.32 5.32 5.98
N CYS A 100 6.37 5.41 4.65
CA CYS A 100 5.29 4.94 3.79
C CYS A 100 5.73 3.64 3.08
N VAL A 101 5.01 2.56 3.33
CA VAL A 101 5.25 1.24 2.71
C VAL A 101 4.45 1.15 1.42
N THR A 102 5.11 0.88 0.29
CA THR A 102 4.48 0.86 -1.03
C THR A 102 4.87 -0.38 -1.84
N ASP A 103 4.27 -0.58 -3.00
CA ASP A 103 4.63 -1.66 -3.93
C ASP A 103 6.02 -1.48 -4.60
N GLY A 104 6.71 -0.37 -4.32
CA GLY A 104 7.96 0.01 -4.98
C GLY A 104 7.76 0.92 -6.19
N TYR A 105 6.56 1.50 -6.38
CA TYR A 105 6.31 2.44 -7.46
C TYR A 105 7.22 3.68 -7.38
N GLN A 106 7.92 3.96 -8.49
CA GLN A 106 8.95 4.99 -8.58
C GLN A 106 8.46 6.40 -8.20
N ALA A 107 7.16 6.71 -8.35
CA ALA A 107 6.61 8.00 -7.95
C ALA A 107 6.85 8.32 -6.48
N TYR A 108 6.71 7.35 -5.58
CA TYR A 108 6.96 7.55 -4.15
C TYR A 108 8.44 7.84 -3.87
N HIS A 109 9.36 7.12 -4.52
CA HIS A 109 10.80 7.37 -4.40
C HIS A 109 11.25 8.72 -4.98
N THR A 110 10.51 9.28 -5.94
CA THR A 110 10.76 10.65 -6.39
C THR A 110 10.43 11.66 -5.28
N ILE A 111 9.30 11.48 -4.58
CA ILE A 111 8.88 12.34 -3.48
C ILE A 111 9.82 12.18 -2.27
N GLU A 112 10.27 10.95 -1.98
CA GLU A 112 11.27 10.65 -0.94
C GLU A 112 12.57 11.45 -1.13
N LYS A 113 13.04 11.60 -2.37
CA LYS A 113 14.27 12.35 -2.68
C LYS A 113 14.12 13.86 -2.48
N GLU A 114 12.89 14.35 -2.47
CA GLU A 114 12.57 15.77 -2.30
C GLU A 114 12.34 16.14 -0.83
N ARG A 115 12.25 15.15 0.07
CA ARG A 115 11.81 15.33 1.46
C ARG A 115 12.60 14.47 2.45
N GLU A 116 13.22 15.11 3.44
CA GLU A 116 14.00 14.41 4.48
C GLU A 116 13.12 13.71 5.53
N ASP A 117 11.87 14.15 5.69
CA ASP A 117 10.93 13.66 6.69
C ASP A 117 10.04 12.50 6.20
N LEU A 118 10.20 12.09 4.94
CA LEU A 118 9.49 10.98 4.32
C LEU A 118 10.46 9.87 3.92
N ARG A 119 10.20 8.65 4.40
CA ARG A 119 10.96 7.44 4.05
C ARG A 119 10.05 6.47 3.31
N ILE A 120 10.51 5.92 2.18
CA ILE A 120 9.75 4.91 1.44
C ILE A 120 10.34 3.53 1.71
N ALA A 121 9.47 2.59 2.07
CA ALA A 121 9.82 1.19 2.26
C ALA A 121 9.11 0.31 1.22
N GLY A 122 9.83 -0.63 0.62
CA GLY A 122 9.25 -1.59 -0.31
C GLY A 122 8.49 -2.70 0.41
N CYS A 123 7.29 -3.03 -0.08
CA CYS A 123 6.46 -4.11 0.45
C CYS A 123 7.02 -5.48 0.05
N TRP A 124 7.37 -6.32 1.05
CA TRP A 124 7.84 -7.69 0.83
C TRP A 124 6.86 -8.56 0.04
N SER A 125 5.56 -8.37 0.21
CA SER A 125 4.55 -9.13 -0.53
C SER A 125 4.59 -8.83 -2.03
N HIS A 126 4.81 -7.57 -2.41
CA HIS A 126 4.98 -7.16 -3.79
C HIS A 126 6.29 -7.67 -4.38
N ALA A 127 7.41 -7.55 -3.66
CA ALA A 127 8.69 -8.11 -4.07
C ALA A 127 8.60 -9.63 -4.29
N ARG A 128 8.01 -10.37 -3.33
CA ARG A 128 7.81 -11.82 -3.40
C ARG A 128 6.99 -12.25 -4.61
N ARG A 129 5.93 -11.51 -4.94
CA ARG A 129 5.02 -11.82 -6.06
C ARG A 129 5.79 -11.91 -7.38
N ARG A 130 6.73 -11.00 -7.63
CA ARG A 130 7.55 -10.99 -8.87
C ARG A 130 8.46 -12.22 -8.97
N PHE A 131 9.08 -12.63 -7.87
CA PHE A 131 9.87 -13.86 -7.87
C PHE A 131 9.00 -15.11 -8.06
N ASP A 132 7.80 -15.15 -7.48
CA ASP A 132 6.85 -16.25 -7.67
C ASP A 132 6.38 -16.35 -9.13
N GLU A 133 6.06 -15.23 -9.77
CA GLU A 133 5.75 -15.14 -11.21
C GLU A 133 6.92 -15.68 -12.05
N ALA A 134 8.15 -15.25 -11.76
CA ALA A 134 9.35 -15.70 -12.47
C ALA A 134 9.57 -17.22 -12.31
N VAL A 135 9.40 -17.78 -11.10
CA VAL A 135 9.50 -19.23 -10.87
C VAL A 135 8.41 -20.00 -11.61
N LYS A 136 7.18 -19.48 -11.66
CA LYS A 136 6.06 -20.13 -12.35
C LYS A 136 6.26 -20.19 -13.87
N ALA A 137 6.92 -19.19 -14.46
CA ALA A 137 7.26 -19.14 -15.87
C ALA A 137 8.33 -20.18 -16.30
N LEU A 138 9.12 -20.71 -15.36
CA LEU A 138 10.15 -21.71 -15.65
C LEU A 138 9.60 -23.14 -15.78
N PRO A 139 10.24 -24.00 -16.61
CA PRO A 139 10.01 -25.44 -16.63
C PRO A 139 10.13 -26.05 -15.23
N LYS A 140 9.26 -27.03 -14.90
CA LYS A 140 9.13 -27.59 -13.54
C LYS A 140 10.45 -28.11 -12.97
N ASP A 141 11.28 -28.73 -13.80
CA ASP A 141 12.60 -29.28 -13.47
C ASP A 141 13.63 -28.20 -13.10
N ARG A 142 13.49 -26.97 -13.62
CA ARG A 142 14.42 -25.86 -13.38
C ARG A 142 13.99 -24.89 -12.27
N ARG A 143 12.78 -25.05 -11.72
CA ARG A 143 12.24 -24.11 -10.70
C ARG A 143 13.12 -24.05 -9.47
N LYS A 144 13.47 -25.20 -8.89
CA LYS A 144 14.19 -25.28 -7.60
C LYS A 144 15.65 -24.82 -7.68
N SER A 145 16.24 -24.81 -8.87
CA SER A 145 17.62 -24.36 -9.10
C SER A 145 17.71 -22.87 -9.50
N SER A 146 16.59 -22.19 -9.70
CA SER A 146 16.58 -20.78 -10.11
C SER A 146 16.92 -19.81 -8.97
N LEU A 147 17.57 -18.69 -9.31
CA LEU A 147 17.81 -17.58 -8.37
C LEU A 147 16.50 -17.03 -7.79
N ALA A 148 15.44 -16.96 -8.59
CA ALA A 148 14.13 -16.51 -8.13
C ALA A 148 13.57 -17.42 -7.02
N TYR A 149 13.78 -18.73 -7.12
CA TYR A 149 13.39 -19.67 -6.05
C TYR A 149 14.23 -19.50 -4.78
N LEU A 150 15.53 -19.19 -4.91
CA LEU A 150 16.37 -18.85 -3.76
C LEU A 150 15.89 -17.57 -3.08
N ALA A 151 15.53 -16.54 -3.84
CA ALA A 151 14.93 -15.31 -3.30
C ALA A 151 13.64 -15.61 -2.51
N LEU A 152 12.74 -16.43 -3.06
CA LEU A 152 11.53 -16.86 -2.35
C LEU A 152 11.83 -17.59 -1.04
N LYS A 153 12.85 -18.45 -1.02
CA LYS A 153 13.26 -19.15 0.22
C LYS A 153 13.78 -18.18 1.29
N GLN A 154 14.55 -17.17 0.91
CA GLN A 154 15.04 -16.17 1.85
C GLN A 154 13.91 -15.28 2.39
N ILE A 155 13.01 -14.80 1.52
CA ILE A 155 11.81 -14.06 1.95
C ILE A 155 10.93 -14.93 2.86
N GLN A 156 10.80 -16.22 2.56
CA GLN A 156 10.05 -17.15 3.42
C GLN A 156 10.66 -17.29 4.81
N ALA A 157 11.99 -17.22 4.94
CA ALA A 157 12.66 -17.23 6.23
C ALA A 157 12.35 -15.96 7.05
N ILE A 158 12.33 -14.78 6.41
CA ILE A 158 11.90 -13.52 7.02
C ILE A 158 10.47 -13.65 7.58
N TYR A 159 9.52 -14.10 6.75
CA TYR A 159 8.12 -14.27 7.16
C TYR A 159 7.92 -15.28 8.30
N ARG A 160 8.72 -16.34 8.36
CA ARG A 160 8.67 -17.30 9.46
C ARG A 160 8.97 -16.65 10.80
N GLU A 161 9.91 -15.71 10.81
CA GLU A 161 10.27 -14.97 12.02
C GLU A 161 9.26 -13.87 12.33
N GLU A 162 8.77 -13.13 11.32
CA GLU A 162 7.72 -12.13 11.50
C GLU A 162 6.41 -12.71 12.03
N ASN A 163 6.03 -13.91 11.61
CA ASN A 163 4.80 -14.56 12.07
C ASN A 163 4.80 -14.87 13.58
N LYS A 164 5.97 -14.97 14.21
CA LYS A 164 6.08 -15.18 15.66
C LYS A 164 5.77 -13.91 16.46
N LEU A 165 5.76 -12.75 15.81
CA LEU A 165 5.64 -11.44 16.46
C LEU A 165 4.20 -11.07 16.84
N ALA A 166 3.20 -11.79 16.35
CA ALA A 166 1.80 -11.38 16.44
C ALA A 166 1.27 -11.22 17.86
N SER A 167 1.79 -11.99 18.82
CA SER A 167 1.35 -11.99 20.23
C SER A 167 2.32 -11.29 21.18
N MET A 168 3.36 -10.65 20.66
CA MET A 168 4.42 -10.01 21.45
C MET A 168 4.12 -8.54 21.71
N THR A 169 4.62 -8.02 22.83
CA THR A 169 4.61 -6.57 23.15
C THR A 169 5.49 -5.79 22.18
N ILE A 170 5.34 -4.46 22.15
CA ILE A 170 6.11 -3.60 21.22
C ILE A 170 7.61 -3.76 21.46
N GLU A 171 8.03 -3.82 22.72
CA GLU A 171 9.42 -3.95 23.16
C GLU A 171 10.01 -5.31 22.76
N GLU A 172 9.26 -6.39 22.99
CA GLU A 172 9.66 -7.75 22.58
C GLU A 172 9.77 -7.87 21.06
N ARG A 173 8.83 -7.27 20.33
CA ARG A 173 8.86 -7.24 18.87
C ARG A 173 10.07 -6.50 18.36
N LEU A 174 10.37 -5.31 18.90
CA LEU A 174 11.55 -4.56 18.51
C LEU A 174 12.83 -5.38 18.75
N LYS A 175 12.95 -6.02 19.91
CA LYS A 175 14.09 -6.88 20.24
C LYS A 175 14.21 -8.07 19.28
N HIS A 176 13.12 -8.79 19.01
CA HIS A 176 13.12 -9.92 18.07
C HIS A 176 13.41 -9.48 16.64
N CYS A 177 12.88 -8.33 16.20
CA CYS A 177 13.19 -7.76 14.90
C CYS A 177 14.68 -7.45 14.76
N GLN A 178 15.30 -6.84 15.77
CA GLN A 178 16.73 -6.51 15.73
C GLN A 178 17.63 -7.75 15.77
N LEU A 179 17.30 -8.74 16.60
CA LEU A 179 18.12 -9.94 16.78
C LEU A 179 17.96 -10.97 15.67
N THR A 180 16.77 -11.07 15.08
CA THR A 180 16.42 -12.18 14.19
C THR A 180 16.03 -11.72 12.79
N VAL A 181 15.10 -10.76 12.65
CA VAL A 181 14.58 -10.35 11.34
C VAL A 181 15.61 -9.51 10.58
N LYS A 182 16.25 -8.54 11.25
CA LYS A 182 17.21 -7.62 10.65
C LYS A 182 18.39 -8.35 10.01
N PRO A 183 19.07 -9.32 10.66
CA PRO A 183 20.14 -10.08 10.02
C PRO A 183 19.69 -10.83 8.76
N LEU A 184 18.46 -11.37 8.73
CA LEU A 184 17.91 -12.04 7.54
C LEU A 184 17.66 -11.04 6.39
N VAL A 185 17.14 -9.86 6.71
CA VAL A 185 16.92 -8.78 5.75
C VAL A 185 18.25 -8.25 5.20
N ASP A 186 19.24 -8.00 6.07
CA ASP A 186 20.56 -7.53 5.68
C ASP A 186 21.29 -8.56 4.81
N ALA A 187 21.20 -9.86 5.16
CA ALA A 187 21.74 -10.94 4.34
C ALA A 187 21.07 -11.01 2.95
N TYR A 188 19.74 -10.86 2.89
CA TYR A 188 19.01 -10.80 1.63
C TYR A 188 19.50 -9.65 0.74
N PHE A 189 19.62 -8.44 1.30
CA PHE A 189 20.08 -7.26 0.54
C PHE A 189 21.57 -7.30 0.21
N THR A 190 22.37 -8.07 0.94
CA THR A 190 23.77 -8.35 0.58
C THR A 190 23.84 -9.33 -0.59
N TRP A 191 22.98 -10.35 -0.59
CA TRP A 191 22.94 -11.40 -1.61
C TRP A 191 22.37 -10.94 -2.96
N ILE A 192 21.37 -10.05 -2.96
CA ILE A 192 20.65 -9.67 -4.19
C ILE A 192 21.37 -8.60 -5.05
N LYS A 193 22.41 -7.96 -4.50
CA LYS A 193 23.26 -7.02 -5.25
C LYS A 193 24.01 -7.73 -6.36
#